data_AF-A0AAD8ZRL6-F1
#
_entry.id   AF-A0AAD8ZRL6-F1
#
_cell.length_a   1.000
_cell.length_b   1.000
_cell.length_c   1.000
_cell.angle_alpha   90.00
_cell.angle_beta   90.00
_cell.angle_gamma   90.00
#
_symmetry.space_group_name_H-M   'P 1'
#
loop_
_entity.id
_entity.type
_entity.pdbx_description
1 polymer ?
#
loop_
_entity_poly.entity_id
_entity_poly.type
_entity_poly.pdbx_seq_one_letter_code
_entity_poly.pdbx_strand_id
1 'polypeptide(L)'
;MDTTADSGKSRGNNTNVVTLACYSCNLELLTLKFHPIYLPWEFTSVIVNTVYIPLQANMDTALCELHEALKQFQVQHQDTALIVVGDFNSANLKRAVPNLYQHVTFPTRGKRTLDHCYTPYKDSYKALAHPPFVAISGNMDEYKSAAYGVRRAVREAKRRYGRKLETQFQQSGSRSLW
;
A
#
# COMPACT_ATOMS: atom_id res chain seq x y z
N MET A 1 -16.07 -19.01 29.37
CA MET A 1 -16.08 -17.80 30.21
C MET A 1 -15.41 -16.70 29.40
N ASP A 2 -16.18 -15.68 29.09
CA ASP A 2 -15.84 -14.46 28.35
C ASP A 2 -14.64 -13.72 28.94
N THR A 3 -13.84 -13.05 28.10
CA THR A 3 -13.75 -11.57 28.16
C THR A 3 -13.08 -10.96 26.92
N THR A 4 -13.91 -10.22 26.20
CA THR A 4 -13.72 -9.11 25.26
C THR A 4 -12.46 -8.24 25.48
N ALA A 5 -11.74 -7.93 24.40
CA ALA A 5 -10.77 -6.83 24.36
C ALA A 5 -10.94 -5.99 23.08
N ASP A 6 -11.78 -4.97 23.23
CA ASP A 6 -11.71 -3.61 22.69
C ASP A 6 -11.43 -3.39 21.19
N SER A 7 -12.52 -3.35 20.42
CA SER A 7 -12.56 -2.71 19.11
C SER A 7 -12.61 -1.18 19.30
N GLY A 8 -11.45 -0.52 19.21
CA GLY A 8 -11.35 0.93 19.18
C GLY A 8 -12.12 1.53 17.99
N LYS A 9 -13.34 2.00 18.24
CA LYS A 9 -14.21 2.63 17.25
C LYS A 9 -13.74 4.06 16.98
N SER A 10 -12.92 4.25 15.95
CA SER A 10 -12.60 5.60 15.48
C SER A 10 -13.76 6.19 14.66
N ARG A 11 -14.20 7.39 15.04
CA ARG A 11 -15.25 8.15 14.38
C ARG A 11 -14.68 8.74 13.08
N GLY A 12 -14.96 8.08 11.95
CA GLY A 12 -14.64 8.60 10.62
C GLY A 12 -14.96 7.61 9.51
N ASN A 13 -16.09 7.83 8.83
CA ASN A 13 -16.55 7.21 7.57
C ASN A 13 -16.41 5.68 7.42
N ASN A 14 -17.56 4.98 7.38
CA ASN A 14 -17.75 3.54 7.11
C ASN A 14 -16.74 2.95 6.11
N THR A 15 -15.58 2.57 6.63
CA THR A 15 -14.58 1.77 5.92
C THR A 15 -14.46 0.52 6.76
N ASN A 16 -15.05 -0.58 6.30
CA ASN A 16 -14.79 -1.89 6.87
C ASN A 16 -13.32 -2.20 6.59
N VAL A 17 -12.45 -1.88 7.55
CA VAL A 17 -11.04 -2.24 7.52
C VAL A 17 -10.94 -3.66 8.06
N VAL A 18 -10.64 -4.61 7.18
CA VAL A 18 -10.34 -5.99 7.59
C VAL A 18 -8.83 -6.11 7.68
N THR A 19 -8.35 -6.47 8.87
CA THR A 19 -6.93 -6.69 9.15
C THR A 19 -6.70 -8.17 9.37
N LEU A 20 -5.82 -8.77 8.57
CA LEU A 20 -5.33 -10.13 8.77
C LEU A 20 -3.81 -10.06 8.99
N ALA A 21 -3.31 -10.67 10.06
CA ALA A 21 -1.88 -10.80 10.29
C ALA A 21 -1.50 -12.27 10.28
N CYS A 22 -0.44 -12.61 9.54
CA CYS A 22 0.17 -13.94 9.48
C CYS A 22 1.65 -13.81 9.82
N TYR A 23 2.15 -14.72 10.66
CA TYR A 23 3.54 -14.73 11.10
C TYR A 23 4.09 -16.14 10.92
N SER A 24 5.14 -16.28 10.12
CA SER A 24 5.97 -17.46 10.01
C SER A 24 7.43 -17.13 10.36
N CYS A 25 8.29 -18.14 10.45
CA CYS A 25 9.73 -17.90 10.64
C CYS A 25 10.40 -17.23 9.43
N ASN A 26 9.73 -17.21 8.27
CA ASN A 26 10.27 -16.68 7.01
C ASN A 26 9.55 -15.42 6.52
N LEU A 27 8.33 -15.16 6.99
CA LEU A 27 7.46 -14.11 6.47
C LEU A 27 6.55 -13.55 7.57
N GLU A 28 6.55 -12.24 7.72
CA GLU A 28 5.53 -11.50 8.45
C GLU A 28 4.67 -10.73 7.45
N LEU A 29 3.37 -11.01 7.45
CA LEU A 29 2.43 -10.45 6.48
C LEU A 29 1.24 -9.82 7.20
N LEU A 30 1.05 -8.52 6.98
CA LEU A 30 -0.10 -7.77 7.45
C LEU A 30 -0.94 -7.34 6.24
N THR A 31 -2.16 -7.85 6.13
CA THR A 31 -3.10 -7.54 5.05
C THR A 31 -4.18 -6.61 5.56
N LEU A 32 -4.35 -5.49 4.86
CA LEU A 32 -5.39 -4.49 5.12
C LEU A 32 -6.31 -4.41 3.91
N LYS A 33 -7.60 -4.71 4.08
CA LYS A 33 -8.63 -4.49 3.08
C LYS A 33 -9.53 -3.33 3.48
N PHE A 34 -9.77 -2.39 2.59
CA PHE A 34 -10.66 -1.26 2.84
C PHE A 34 -11.26 -0.70 1.53
N HIS A 35 -12.30 0.13 1.64
CA HIS A 35 -12.98 0.76 0.51
C HIS A 35 -12.85 2.29 0.57
N PRO A 36 -11.87 2.91 -0.10
CA PRO A 36 -11.74 4.36 -0.12
C PRO A 36 -12.98 5.04 -0.72
N ILE A 37 -13.35 6.21 -0.18
CA ILE A 37 -14.46 7.04 -0.69
C ILE A 37 -14.27 7.42 -2.17
N TYR A 38 -13.02 7.50 -2.63
CA TYR A 38 -12.65 7.93 -3.98
C TYR A 38 -11.96 6.82 -4.75
N LEU A 39 -12.54 5.62 -4.73
CA LEU A 39 -12.06 4.49 -5.51
C LEU A 39 -12.57 4.58 -6.95
N PRO A 40 -11.74 4.35 -7.98
CA PRO A 40 -12.21 4.18 -9.34
C PRO A 40 -13.27 3.07 -9.42
N TRP A 41 -14.25 3.24 -10.30
CA TRP A 41 -15.40 2.34 -10.42
C TRP A 41 -15.02 0.92 -10.84
N GLU A 42 -13.84 0.74 -11.42
CA GLU A 42 -13.26 -0.55 -11.81
C GLU A 42 -12.88 -1.42 -10.60
N PHE A 43 -12.79 -0.85 -9.39
CA PHE A 43 -12.39 -1.56 -8.19
C PHE A 43 -13.48 -1.56 -7.13
N THR A 44 -13.70 -2.73 -6.53
CA THR A 44 -14.64 -2.90 -5.42
C THR A 44 -14.03 -2.53 -4.08
N SER A 45 -12.71 -2.70 -3.93
CA SER A 45 -11.95 -2.35 -2.74
C SER A 45 -10.45 -2.24 -3.03
N VAL A 46 -9.67 -1.90 -2.02
CA VAL A 46 -8.20 -1.94 -2.06
C VAL A 46 -7.71 -2.92 -1.00
N ILE A 47 -6.75 -3.76 -1.38
CA ILE A 47 -5.98 -4.61 -0.47
C ILE A 47 -4.53 -4.13 -0.47
N VAL A 48 -4.01 -3.85 0.72
CA VAL A 48 -2.61 -3.52 0.97
C VAL A 48 -1.99 -4.64 1.81
N ASN A 49 -1.01 -5.33 1.24
CA ASN A 49 -0.20 -6.33 1.91
C ASN A 49 1.12 -5.69 2.33
N THR A 50 1.33 -5.55 3.64
CA THR A 50 2.59 -5.12 4.23
C THR A 50 3.43 -6.35 4.55
N VAL A 51 4.60 -6.47 3.93
CA VAL A 51 5.50 -7.62 4.00
C VAL A 51 6.76 -7.26 4.76
N TYR A 52 7.17 -8.12 5.68
CA TYR A 52 8.51 -8.10 6.26
C TYR A 52 9.13 -9.50 6.16
N ILE A 53 10.30 -9.59 5.51
CA ILE A 53 11.06 -10.84 5.39
C ILE A 53 12.30 -10.74 6.28
N PRO A 54 12.41 -11.54 7.36
CA PRO A 54 13.57 -11.52 8.24
C PRO A 54 14.88 -11.78 7.50
N LEU A 55 15.99 -11.18 7.96
CA LEU A 55 17.32 -11.36 7.35
C LEU A 55 17.82 -12.81 7.35
N GLN A 56 17.34 -13.63 8.28
CA GLN A 56 17.71 -15.03 8.43
C GLN A 56 16.74 -15.99 7.72
N ALA A 57 15.68 -15.45 7.08
CA ALA A 57 14.65 -16.25 6.43
C ALA A 57 15.19 -16.99 5.20
N ASN A 58 14.64 -18.18 4.94
CA ASN A 58 14.83 -18.83 3.66
C ASN A 58 14.01 -18.08 2.59
N MET A 59 14.71 -17.48 1.64
CA MET A 59 14.09 -16.64 0.60
C MET A 59 13.10 -17.40 -0.27
N ASP A 60 13.39 -18.63 -0.65
CA ASP A 60 12.51 -19.40 -1.54
C ASP A 60 11.23 -19.80 -0.80
N THR A 61 11.34 -20.20 0.47
CA THR A 61 10.17 -20.47 1.32
C THR A 61 9.34 -19.21 1.57
N ALA A 62 9.97 -18.08 1.92
CA ALA A 62 9.29 -16.81 2.15
C ALA A 62 8.51 -16.34 0.91
N LEU A 63 9.12 -16.46 -0.28
CA LEU A 63 8.50 -16.09 -1.54
C LEU A 63 7.36 -17.03 -1.93
N CYS A 64 7.50 -18.35 -1.67
CA CYS A 64 6.43 -19.32 -1.87
C CYS A 64 5.23 -19.04 -0.94
N GLU A 65 5.47 -18.82 0.35
CA GLU A 65 4.42 -18.47 1.32
C GLU A 65 3.69 -17.19 0.92
N LEU A 66 4.45 -16.16 0.52
CA LEU A 66 3.88 -14.90 0.06
C LEU A 66 3.05 -15.08 -1.22
N HIS A 67 3.54 -15.87 -2.19
CA HIS A 67 2.80 -16.15 -3.42
C HIS A 67 1.47 -16.84 -3.17
N GLU A 68 1.45 -17.84 -2.30
CA GLU A 68 0.23 -18.55 -1.95
C GLU A 68 -0.76 -17.65 -1.19
N ALA A 69 -0.28 -16.81 -0.27
CA ALA A 69 -1.12 -15.82 0.40
C ALA A 69 -1.75 -14.83 -0.60
N LEU A 70 -0.96 -14.30 -1.54
CA LEU A 70 -1.45 -13.37 -2.56
C LEU A 70 -2.48 -14.02 -3.47
N LYS A 71 -2.27 -15.27 -3.90
CA LYS A 71 -3.27 -16.03 -4.67
C LYS A 71 -4.57 -16.19 -3.91
N GLN A 72 -4.51 -16.57 -2.63
CA GLN A 72 -5.71 -16.74 -1.81
C GLN A 72 -6.54 -15.45 -1.76
N PHE A 73 -5.88 -14.30 -1.55
CA PHE A 73 -6.58 -13.01 -1.56
C PHE A 73 -7.15 -12.64 -2.92
N GLN A 74 -6.43 -12.93 -4.01
CA GLN A 74 -6.93 -12.68 -5.37
C GLN A 74 -8.16 -13.53 -5.69
N VAL A 75 -8.19 -14.79 -5.24
CA VAL A 75 -9.35 -15.68 -5.40
C VAL A 75 -10.53 -15.20 -4.55
N GLN A 76 -10.28 -14.81 -3.31
CA GLN A 76 -11.33 -14.39 -2.38
C GLN A 76 -11.93 -13.02 -2.73
N HIS A 77 -11.16 -12.15 -3.38
CA HIS A 77 -11.51 -10.75 -3.63
C HIS A 77 -11.24 -10.36 -5.08
N GLN A 78 -12.09 -10.85 -5.99
CA GLN A 78 -12.09 -10.42 -7.39
C GLN A 78 -12.32 -8.90 -7.49
N ASP A 79 -11.75 -8.28 -8.53
CA ASP A 79 -11.85 -6.84 -8.81
C ASP A 79 -11.40 -5.92 -7.67
N THR A 80 -10.44 -6.39 -6.87
CA THR A 80 -9.84 -5.60 -5.79
C THR A 80 -8.45 -5.13 -6.19
N ALA A 81 -8.18 -3.83 -6.01
CA ALA A 81 -6.88 -3.26 -6.30
C ALA A 81 -5.83 -3.82 -5.32
N LEU A 82 -4.79 -4.48 -5.85
CA LEU A 82 -3.73 -5.10 -5.07
C LEU A 82 -2.50 -4.21 -4.97
N ILE A 83 -2.05 -3.98 -3.74
CA ILE A 83 -0.79 -3.33 -3.41
C ILE A 83 -0.01 -4.24 -2.47
N VAL A 84 1.26 -4.51 -2.79
CA VAL A 84 2.17 -5.27 -1.94
C VAL A 84 3.38 -4.39 -1.65
N VAL A 85 3.63 -4.09 -0.38
CA VAL A 85 4.65 -3.13 0.04
C VAL A 85 5.35 -3.63 1.29
N GLY A 86 6.60 -3.22 1.51
CA GLY A 86 7.29 -3.48 2.78
C GLY A 86 8.79 -3.69 2.60
N ASP A 87 9.43 -4.24 3.63
CA ASP A 87 10.88 -4.49 3.65
C ASP A 87 11.15 -5.96 3.28
N PHE A 88 11.62 -6.15 2.06
CA PHE A 88 11.92 -7.46 1.49
C PHE A 88 13.37 -7.89 1.77
N ASN A 89 14.18 -7.00 2.37
CA ASN A 89 15.61 -7.18 2.59
C ASN A 89 16.39 -7.58 1.32
N SER A 90 16.55 -8.88 1.09
CA SER A 90 17.28 -9.45 -0.06
C SER A 90 16.38 -10.18 -1.06
N ALA A 91 15.08 -10.31 -0.76
CA ALA A 91 14.12 -11.04 -1.58
C ALA A 91 13.57 -10.17 -2.72
N ASN A 92 13.35 -10.79 -3.88
CA ASN A 92 12.76 -10.12 -5.04
C ASN A 92 11.49 -10.84 -5.50
N LEU A 93 10.34 -10.20 -5.30
CA LEU A 93 9.04 -10.77 -5.60
C LEU A 93 8.81 -11.03 -7.08
N LYS A 94 9.54 -10.34 -7.99
CA LYS A 94 9.45 -10.61 -9.44
C LYS A 94 9.79 -12.06 -9.79
N ARG A 95 10.59 -12.74 -8.98
CA ARG A 95 10.95 -14.15 -9.19
C ARG A 95 9.76 -15.08 -8.98
N ALA A 96 8.87 -14.76 -8.04
CA ALA A 96 7.71 -15.59 -7.71
C ALA A 96 6.44 -15.15 -8.43
N VAL A 97 6.27 -13.84 -8.64
CA VAL A 97 5.07 -13.25 -9.26
C VAL A 97 5.48 -12.28 -10.38
N PRO A 98 5.73 -12.78 -11.60
CA PRO A 98 6.28 -11.96 -12.69
C PRO A 98 5.31 -10.87 -13.17
N ASN A 99 4.01 -11.02 -12.90
CA ASN A 99 2.98 -10.07 -13.32
C ASN A 99 2.91 -8.80 -12.47
N LEU A 100 3.76 -8.68 -11.44
CA LEU A 100 3.81 -7.50 -10.58
C LEU A 100 4.95 -6.56 -10.98
N TYR A 101 4.61 -5.28 -11.10
CA TYR A 101 5.55 -4.20 -11.41
C TYR A 101 6.07 -3.58 -10.12
N GLN A 102 7.39 -3.51 -9.99
CA GLN A 102 8.06 -2.84 -8.87
C GLN A 102 8.16 -1.33 -9.14
N HIS A 103 7.69 -0.52 -8.19
CA HIS A 103 7.64 0.94 -8.31
C HIS A 103 8.79 1.67 -7.61
N VAL A 104 9.44 1.03 -6.63
CA VAL A 104 10.60 1.59 -5.92
C VAL A 104 11.88 1.11 -6.60
N THR A 105 12.59 2.03 -7.26
CA THR A 105 13.80 1.75 -8.05
C THR A 105 15.05 2.46 -7.52
N PHE A 106 14.94 3.20 -6.42
CA PHE A 106 16.05 3.93 -5.80
C PHE A 106 16.46 3.29 -4.46
N PRO A 107 17.67 3.56 -3.95
CA PRO A 107 18.13 3.03 -2.66
C PRO A 107 17.28 3.56 -1.51
N THR A 108 16.82 2.67 -0.64
CA THR A 108 16.03 3.03 0.55
C THR A 108 16.82 2.87 1.85
N ARG A 109 17.89 2.04 1.86
CA ARG A 109 18.84 1.93 2.96
C ARG A 109 20.27 1.87 2.42
N GLY A 110 21.04 2.95 2.66
CA GLY A 110 22.39 3.09 2.10
C GLY A 110 22.38 3.01 0.57
N LYS A 111 23.14 2.07 -0.01
CA LYS A 111 23.18 1.81 -1.46
C LYS A 111 22.20 0.73 -1.92
N ARG A 112 21.40 0.15 -1.01
CA ARG A 112 20.48 -0.95 -1.29
C ARG A 112 19.03 -0.47 -1.31
N THR A 113 18.23 -1.08 -2.18
CA THR A 113 16.76 -0.98 -2.16
C THR A 113 16.24 -2.18 -1.39
N LEU A 114 15.81 -1.98 -0.15
CA LEU A 114 15.23 -3.04 0.69
C LEU A 114 13.71 -2.97 0.68
N ASP A 115 13.20 -1.75 0.66
CA ASP A 115 11.77 -1.49 0.58
C ASP A 115 11.32 -1.66 -0.86
N HIS A 116 10.30 -2.50 -1.05
CA HIS A 116 9.70 -2.71 -2.35
C HIS A 116 8.21 -2.37 -2.31
N CYS A 117 7.69 -1.94 -3.45
CA CYS A 117 6.28 -1.74 -3.67
C CYS A 117 5.93 -2.32 -5.03
N TYR A 118 4.97 -3.23 -5.04
CA TYR A 118 4.55 -4.03 -6.19
C TYR A 118 3.05 -3.86 -6.41
N THR A 119 2.64 -3.69 -7.67
CA THR A 119 1.23 -3.73 -8.09
C THR A 119 1.11 -4.39 -9.47
N PRO A 120 -0.05 -4.94 -9.85
CA PRO A 120 -0.27 -5.46 -11.20
C PRO A 120 -0.42 -4.34 -12.26
N TYR A 121 -0.50 -3.08 -11.83
CA TYR A 121 -0.72 -1.94 -12.70
C TYR A 121 0.60 -1.24 -13.00
N LYS A 122 1.03 -1.31 -14.27
CA LYS A 122 2.25 -0.64 -14.70
C LYS A 122 2.11 0.89 -14.56
N ASP A 123 3.17 1.56 -14.13
CA ASP A 123 3.26 3.02 -14.00
C ASP A 123 2.19 3.67 -13.10
N SER A 124 1.52 2.87 -12.25
CA SER A 124 0.45 3.36 -11.37
C SER A 124 0.96 4.20 -10.20
N TYR A 125 2.20 3.97 -9.78
CA TYR A 125 2.84 4.68 -8.68
C TYR A 125 4.22 5.21 -9.09
N LYS A 126 4.47 6.49 -8.81
CA LYS A 126 5.80 7.07 -8.90
C LYS A 126 6.38 7.17 -7.50
N ALA A 127 7.34 6.30 -7.18
CA ALA A 127 8.07 6.40 -5.93
C ALA A 127 8.97 7.65 -5.98
N LEU A 128 8.95 8.45 -4.92
CA LEU A 128 9.79 9.64 -4.77
C LEU A 128 10.68 9.45 -3.54
N ALA A 129 11.99 9.56 -3.74
CA ALA A 129 12.92 9.61 -2.63
C ALA A 129 12.78 10.97 -1.95
N HIS A 130 12.39 10.93 -0.67
CA HIS A 130 12.52 12.09 0.19
C HIS A 130 13.83 11.96 0.98
N PRO A 131 14.49 13.08 1.31
CA PRO A 131 15.59 13.06 2.26
C PRO A 131 15.14 12.30 3.52
N PRO A 132 16.05 11.57 4.20
CA PRO A 132 15.72 10.89 5.43
C PRO A 132 14.96 11.86 6.33
N PHE A 133 13.75 11.48 6.71
CA PHE A 133 12.92 12.32 7.57
C PHE A 133 13.59 12.54 8.95
N VAL A 134 14.55 11.68 9.27
CA VAL A 134 15.52 11.78 10.36
C VAL A 134 16.91 12.00 9.76
N ALA A 135 17.14 13.13 9.08
CA ALA A 135 18.48 13.53 8.71
C ALA A 135 19.05 14.46 9.79
N ILE A 136 19.78 13.87 10.74
CA ILE A 136 21.11 14.34 11.18
C ILE A 136 21.18 15.59 12.10
N SER A 137 20.16 16.44 12.23
CA SER A 137 20.26 17.68 13.04
C SER A 137 19.74 17.58 14.49
N GLY A 138 18.87 16.60 14.79
CA GLY A 138 18.08 16.59 16.02
C GLY A 138 17.02 17.71 16.09
N ASN A 139 16.82 18.45 14.99
CA ASN A 139 15.95 19.62 14.96
C ASN A 139 14.50 19.24 14.65
N MET A 140 13.65 19.37 15.65
CA MET A 140 12.21 19.09 15.59
C MET A 140 11.45 19.96 14.56
N ASP A 141 11.94 21.16 14.24
CA ASP A 141 11.23 22.06 13.33
C ASP A 141 11.42 21.70 11.86
N GLU A 142 12.57 21.15 11.48
CA GLU A 142 12.79 20.55 10.16
C GLU A 142 11.87 19.36 9.94
N TYR A 143 11.73 18.50 10.96
CA TYR A 143 10.79 17.39 10.96
C TYR A 143 9.35 17.89 10.73
N LYS A 144 8.90 18.89 11.50
CA LYS A 144 7.55 19.45 11.34
C LYS A 144 7.33 20.03 9.95
N SER A 145 8.32 20.72 9.40
CA SER A 145 8.28 21.29 8.06
C SER A 145 8.16 20.21 6.97
N ALA A 146 9.00 19.18 7.02
CA ALA A 146 8.93 18.05 6.09
C ALA A 146 7.60 17.29 6.22
N ALA A 147 7.12 17.06 7.45
CA ALA A 147 5.84 16.40 7.71
C ALA A 147 4.68 17.20 7.13
N TYR A 148 4.74 18.53 7.30
CA TYR A 148 3.78 19.46 6.73
C TYR A 148 3.81 19.43 5.21
N GLY A 149 5.00 19.39 4.59
CA GLY A 149 5.19 19.24 3.15
C GLY A 149 4.50 17.99 2.60
N VAL A 150 4.72 16.83 3.22
CA VAL A 150 4.07 15.56 2.83
C VAL A 150 2.55 15.66 2.97
N ARG A 151 2.05 16.13 4.12
CA ARG A 151 0.60 16.30 4.35
C ARG A 151 -0.03 17.24 3.33
N ARG A 152 0.65 18.33 2.98
CA ARG A 152 0.21 19.30 1.97
C ARG A 152 0.16 18.65 0.58
N ALA A 153 1.22 17.95 0.17
CA ALA A 153 1.28 17.25 -1.11
C ALA A 153 0.17 16.20 -1.24
N VAL A 154 -0.08 15.40 -0.19
CA VAL A 154 -1.20 14.43 -0.16
C VAL A 154 -2.54 15.13 -0.31
N ARG A 155 -2.75 16.24 0.42
CA ARG A 155 -4.00 17.02 0.33
C ARG A 155 -4.20 17.62 -1.06
N GLU A 156 -3.13 18.09 -1.68
CA GLU A 156 -3.17 18.65 -3.04
C GLU A 156 -3.45 17.57 -4.09
N ALA A 157 -2.82 16.41 -3.99
CA ALA A 157 -3.09 15.26 -4.85
C ALA A 157 -4.56 14.83 -4.77
N LYS A 158 -5.12 14.73 -3.55
CA LYS A 158 -6.55 14.44 -3.33
C LYS A 158 -7.45 15.49 -4.00
N ARG A 159 -7.14 16.78 -3.84
CA ARG A 159 -7.91 17.86 -4.49
C ARG A 159 -7.82 17.80 -6.02
N ARG A 160 -6.63 17.53 -6.57
CA ARG A 160 -6.43 17.42 -8.02
C ARG A 160 -7.23 16.25 -8.60
N TYR A 161 -7.24 15.11 -7.90
CA TYR A 161 -8.06 13.96 -8.29
C TYR A 161 -9.56 14.29 -8.23
N GLY A 162 -10.03 14.91 -7.13
CA GLY A 162 -11.43 15.33 -7.01
C GLY A 162 -11.87 16.29 -8.13
N ARG A 163 -11.04 17.27 -8.50
CA ARG A 163 -11.33 18.17 -9.64
C ARG A 163 -11.41 17.44 -10.98
N LYS A 164 -10.53 16.44 -11.21
CA LYS A 164 -10.58 15.63 -12.44
C LYS A 164 -11.89 14.85 -12.54
N LEU A 165 -12.32 14.23 -11.45
CA LEU A 165 -13.60 13.52 -11.41
C LEU A 165 -14.77 14.45 -11.69
N GLU A 166 -14.83 15.62 -11.03
CA GLU A 166 -15.87 16.62 -11.28
C GLU A 166 -15.91 17.06 -12.75
N THR A 167 -14.72 17.25 -13.35
CA THR A 167 -14.61 17.62 -14.77
C THR A 167 -15.12 16.50 -15.67
N GLN A 168 -14.81 15.24 -15.35
CA GLN A 168 -15.34 14.09 -16.09
C GLN A 168 -16.86 13.98 -15.97
N PHE A 169 -17.43 14.18 -14.77
CA PHE A 169 -18.88 14.21 -14.55
C PHE A 169 -19.58 15.33 -15.33
N GLN A 170 -18.98 16.52 -15.39
CA GLN A 170 -19.54 17.65 -16.15
C GLN A 170 -19.44 17.45 -17.66
N GLN A 171 -18.39 16.75 -18.14
CA GLN A 171 -18.18 16.46 -19.56
C GLN A 171 -19.01 15.29 -20.09
N SER A 172 -19.29 14.26 -19.26
CA SER A 172 -20.09 13.12 -19.69
C SER A 172 -21.58 13.42 -19.81
N GLY A 173 -22.04 14.56 -19.29
CA GLY A 173 -23.42 15.04 -19.40
C GLY A 173 -24.41 14.14 -18.65
N SER A 174 -25.35 14.73 -17.94
CA SER A 174 -26.40 13.99 -17.20
C SER A 174 -27.34 13.14 -18.07
N ARG A 175 -27.05 12.96 -19.37
CA ARG A 175 -27.85 12.25 -20.37
C ARG A 175 -27.40 10.82 -20.68
N SER A 176 -26.22 10.37 -20.25
CA SER A 176 -25.81 8.96 -20.44
C SER A 176 -26.28 8.02 -19.32
N LEU A 177 -27.22 8.46 -18.48
CA LEU A 177 -27.67 7.77 -17.26
C LEU A 177 -29.14 7.33 -17.30
N TRP A 178 -29.74 7.21 -18.49
CA TRP A 178 -30.97 6.46 -18.71
C TRP A 178 -30.73 5.38 -19.75
#